data_AF-A0A6M4FMI7-F1
#
_entry.id   AF-A0A6M4FMI7-F1
#
_cell.length_a   1.000
_cell.length_b   1.000
_cell.length_c   1.000
_cell.angle_alpha   90.00
_cell.angle_beta   90.00
_cell.angle_gamma   90.00
#
_symmetry.space_group_name_H-M   'P 1'
#
loop_
_entity.id
_entity.type
_entity.pdbx_description
1 polymer ?
#
loop_
_entity_poly.entity_id
_entity_poly.type
_entity_poly.pdbx_seq_one_letter_code
_entity_poly.pdbx_strand_id
1 'polypeptide(L)'
;MEQYHWTWAAFFLRNAKVVFPLGMICFFLWHGMVVMEWIYEFFGAELKGYGPSQQRWLRFWVIGFVAMYLFGLTIGLFNMWYYRKHSADGGGSSVDGED
;
A
#
# COMPACT_ATOMS: atom_id res chain seq x y z
N MET A 1 12.16 -4.13 -23.87
CA MET A 1 12.28 -4.12 -22.39
C MET A 1 10.97 -3.73 -21.68
N GLU A 2 9.79 -3.84 -22.30
CA GLU A 2 8.51 -3.43 -21.68
C GLU A 2 7.73 -4.56 -20.97
N GLN A 3 7.98 -5.83 -21.32
CA GLN A 3 7.19 -6.95 -20.79
C GLN A 3 7.45 -7.28 -19.31
N TYR A 4 8.57 -6.81 -18.74
CA TYR A 4 8.92 -7.10 -17.34
C TYR A 4 8.02 -6.36 -16.33
N HIS A 5 7.35 -5.28 -16.76
CA HIS A 5 6.47 -4.47 -15.92
C HIS A 5 5.15 -5.17 -15.56
N TRP A 6 4.75 -6.20 -16.32
CA TRP A 6 3.45 -6.87 -16.19
C TRP A 6 3.59 -8.35 -15.81
N THR A 7 4.47 -8.66 -14.84
CA THR A 7 4.56 -9.99 -14.22
C THR A 7 4.00 -10.01 -12.79
N TRP A 8 3.37 -11.12 -12.37
CA TRP A 8 2.82 -11.25 -11.01
C TRP A 8 3.91 -11.05 -9.96
N ALA A 9 5.12 -11.52 -10.23
CA ALA A 9 6.27 -11.31 -9.37
C ALA A 9 6.60 -9.81 -9.17
N ALA A 10 6.61 -9.01 -10.24
CA ALA A 10 6.82 -7.56 -10.14
C ALA A 10 5.68 -6.85 -9.39
N PHE A 11 4.43 -7.28 -9.60
CA PHE A 11 3.27 -6.77 -8.88
C PHE A 11 3.37 -7.05 -7.37
N PHE A 12 3.65 -8.28 -6.97
CA PHE A 12 3.83 -8.63 -5.55
C PHE A 12 5.04 -7.95 -4.93
N LEU A 13 6.16 -7.86 -5.65
CA LEU A 13 7.37 -7.18 -5.17
C LEU A 13 7.12 -5.69 -4.92
N ARG A 14 6.39 -5.01 -5.82
CA ARG A 14 6.00 -3.60 -5.65
C ARG A 14 5.07 -3.44 -4.44
N ASN A 15 4.09 -4.32 -4.29
CA ASN A 15 3.16 -4.28 -3.16
C ASN A 15 3.88 -4.55 -1.83
N ALA A 16 4.78 -5.53 -1.76
CA ALA A 16 5.57 -5.82 -0.56
C ALA A 16 6.41 -4.62 -0.10
N LYS A 17 7.01 -3.89 -1.05
CA LYS A 17 7.76 -2.65 -0.77
C LYS A 17 6.90 -1.51 -0.21
N VAL A 18 5.60 -1.49 -0.52
CA VAL A 18 4.65 -0.49 -0.01
C VAL A 18 4.04 -0.93 1.32
N VAL A 19 3.76 -2.24 1.47
CA VAL A 19 3.19 -2.82 2.70
C VAL A 19 4.10 -2.61 3.89
N PHE A 20 5.41 -2.76 3.73
CA PHE A 20 6.35 -2.62 4.85
C PHE A 20 6.31 -1.20 5.49
N PRO A 21 6.56 -0.10 4.75
CA PRO A 21 6.48 1.24 5.32
C PRO A 21 5.06 1.61 5.75
N LEU A 22 4.02 1.20 5.00
CA LEU A 22 2.64 1.44 5.39
C LEU A 22 2.28 0.73 6.71
N GLY A 23 2.74 -0.52 6.88
CA GLY A 23 2.56 -1.30 8.09
C GLY A 23 3.25 -0.66 9.30
N MET A 24 4.46 -0.13 9.13
CA MET A 24 5.13 0.63 10.19
C MET A 24 4.33 1.88 10.58
N ILE A 25 3.89 2.69 9.62
CA ILE A 25 3.07 3.89 9.88
C ILE A 25 1.77 3.50 10.60
N CYS A 26 1.08 2.47 10.12
CA CYS A 26 -0.15 1.98 10.74
C CYS A 26 0.08 1.48 12.17
N PHE A 27 1.19 0.76 12.42
CA PHE A 27 1.55 0.31 13.77
C PHE A 27 1.79 1.50 14.71
N PHE A 28 2.57 2.50 14.26
CA PHE A 28 2.82 3.72 15.04
C PHE A 28 1.55 4.50 15.33
N LEU A 29 0.64 4.65 14.36
CA LEU A 29 -0.62 5.37 14.59
C LEU A 29 -1.58 4.56 15.48
N TRP A 30 -1.64 3.24 15.30
CA TRP A 30 -2.49 2.35 16.11
C TRP A 30 -2.08 2.34 17.58
N HIS A 31 -0.77 2.33 17.84
CA HIS A 31 -0.16 2.39 19.17
C HIS A 31 0.31 3.80 19.56
N GLY A 32 -0.10 4.84 18.83
CA GLY A 32 0.52 6.17 18.91
C GLY A 32 0.46 6.82 20.28
N MET A 33 -0.59 6.56 21.05
CA MET A 33 -0.70 7.04 22.43
C MET A 33 0.39 6.45 23.34
N VAL A 34 0.68 5.15 23.21
CA VAL A 34 1.73 4.47 23.99
C VAL A 34 3.10 4.98 23.56
N VAL A 35 3.32 5.15 22.25
CA VAL A 35 4.59 5.68 21.74
C VAL A 35 4.81 7.13 22.22
N MET A 36 3.77 7.95 22.21
CA MET A 36 3.85 9.33 22.70
C MET A 36 4.07 9.35 24.22
N GLU A 37 3.41 8.49 24.99
CA GLU A 37 3.64 8.36 26.44
C GLU A 37 5.11 8.08 26.76
N TRP A 38 5.71 7.09 26.08
CA TRP A 38 7.13 6.79 26.20
C TRP A 38 8.05 7.97 25.82
N ILE A 39 7.70 8.71 24.76
CA ILE A 39 8.47 9.88 24.32
C ILE A 39 8.39 10.99 25.36
N TYR A 40 7.20 11.31 25.86
CA TYR A 40 7.01 12.39 26.84
C TYR A 40 7.66 12.04 28.18
N GLU A 41 7.59 10.78 28.61
CA GLU A 41 8.27 10.28 29.80
C GLU A 41 9.79 10.41 29.68
N PHE A 42 10.36 10.15 28.49
CA PHE A 42 11.79 10.36 28.22
C PHE A 42 12.24 11.82 28.40
N PHE A 43 11.35 12.80 28.14
CA PHE A 43 11.62 14.22 28.33
C PHE A 43 11.16 14.76 29.71
N GLY A 44 10.73 13.87 30.62
CA GLY A 44 10.29 14.25 31.97
C GLY A 44 8.94 14.97 32.02
N ALA A 45 8.10 14.81 31.00
CA ALA A 45 6.77 15.41 30.91
C ALA A 45 5.68 14.33 30.97
N GLU A 46 4.52 14.68 31.54
CA GLU A 46 3.35 13.80 31.57
C GLU A 46 2.34 14.23 30.50
N LEU A 47 1.78 13.25 29.76
CA LEU A 47 0.68 13.45 28.81
C LEU A 47 -0.65 13.66 29.56
N LYS A 48 -0.78 14.76 30.29
CA LYS A 48 -1.98 15.08 31.06
C LYS A 48 -3.06 15.66 30.15
N GLY A 49 -4.16 14.93 29.98
CA GLY A 49 -5.31 15.34 29.16
C GLY A 49 -5.39 14.69 27.78
N TYR A 50 -4.42 13.87 27.41
CA TYR A 50 -4.50 13.01 26.22
C TYR A 50 -5.20 11.69 26.60
N GLY A 51 -6.16 11.24 25.80
CA GLY A 51 -7.04 10.13 26.18
C GLY A 51 -7.58 9.28 25.03
N PRO A 52 -8.54 8.38 25.30
CA PRO A 52 -9.07 7.42 24.33
C PRO A 52 -9.65 8.07 23.06
N SER A 53 -10.06 9.34 23.14
CA SER A 53 -10.62 10.11 22.02
C SER A 53 -9.58 10.42 20.94
N GLN A 54 -8.34 10.76 21.30
CA GLN A 54 -7.27 10.99 20.31
C GLN A 54 -6.81 9.69 19.66
N GLN A 55 -6.82 8.59 20.42
CA GLN A 55 -6.56 7.27 19.85
C GLN A 55 -7.60 6.86 18.81
N ARG A 56 -8.87 7.30 18.95
CA ARG A 56 -9.91 7.07 17.93
C ARG A 56 -9.59 7.77 16.62
N TRP A 57 -9.12 9.01 16.67
CA TRP A 57 -8.72 9.74 15.46
C TRP A 57 -7.54 9.08 14.75
N LEU A 58 -6.52 8.63 15.49
CA LEU A 58 -5.40 7.90 14.92
C LEU A 58 -5.86 6.59 14.24
N ARG A 59 -6.81 5.86 14.85
CA ARG A 59 -7.40 4.67 14.23
C ARG A 59 -8.18 5.00 12.94
N PHE A 60 -8.87 6.14 12.90
CA PHE A 60 -9.55 6.58 11.68
C PHE A 60 -8.54 6.84 10.54
N TRP A 61 -7.40 7.46 10.84
CA TRP A 61 -6.31 7.62 9.88
C TRP A 61 -5.76 6.28 9.39
N VAL A 62 -5.54 5.31 10.30
CA VAL A 62 -5.12 3.95 9.93
C VAL A 62 -6.12 3.31 8.96
N ILE A 63 -7.42 3.39 9.24
CA ILE A 63 -8.47 2.87 8.36
C ILE A 63 -8.40 3.55 6.98
N GLY A 64 -8.20 4.87 6.94
CA GLY A 64 -8.04 5.62 5.69
C GLY A 64 -6.83 5.16 4.87
N PHE A 65 -5.67 4.97 5.50
CA PHE A 65 -4.47 4.47 4.83
C PHE A 65 -4.65 3.05 4.30
N VAL A 66 -5.29 2.17 5.07
CA VAL A 66 -5.60 0.80 4.64
C VAL A 66 -6.58 0.82 3.46
N ALA A 67 -7.63 1.64 3.51
CA ALA A 67 -8.59 1.77 2.43
C ALA A 67 -7.94 2.28 1.14
N MET A 68 -7.07 3.30 1.24
CA MET A 68 -6.31 3.82 0.09
C MET A 68 -5.38 2.76 -0.52
N TYR A 69 -4.72 1.96 0.32
CA TYR A 69 -3.88 0.86 -0.15
C TYR A 69 -4.70 -0.21 -0.89
N LEU A 70 -5.84 -0.62 -0.33
CA LEU A 70 -6.72 -1.59 -0.98
C LEU A 70 -7.25 -1.07 -2.31
N PHE A 71 -7.60 0.21 -2.39
CA PHE A 71 -8.03 0.87 -3.63
C PHE A 71 -6.92 0.91 -4.69
N GLY A 72 -5.68 1.24 -4.30
CA GLY A 72 -4.55 1.17 -5.22
C GLY A 72 -4.26 -0.26 -5.69
N LEU A 73 -4.45 -1.25 -4.80
CA LEU A 73 -4.26 -2.66 -5.10
C LEU A 73 -5.31 -3.17 -6.09
N THR A 74 -6.58 -2.79 -5.95
CA THR A 74 -7.64 -3.19 -6.90
C THR A 74 -7.42 -2.58 -8.29
N ILE A 75 -7.03 -1.31 -8.39
CA ILE A 75 -6.65 -0.70 -9.68
C ILE A 75 -5.46 -1.44 -10.29
N GLY A 76 -4.45 -1.74 -9.47
CA GLY A 76 -3.27 -2.48 -9.91
C GLY A 76 -3.60 -3.88 -10.42
N LEU A 77 -4.48 -4.61 -9.75
CA LEU A 77 -4.97 -5.92 -10.17
C LEU A 77 -5.77 -5.84 -11.48
N PHE A 78 -6.64 -4.84 -11.60
CA PHE A 78 -7.46 -4.66 -12.81
C PHE A 78 -6.58 -4.35 -14.02
N ASN A 79 -5.64 -3.42 -13.90
CA ASN A 79 -4.68 -3.12 -14.97
C ASN A 79 -3.84 -4.35 -15.33
N MET A 80 -3.35 -5.08 -14.33
CA MET A 80 -2.58 -6.30 -14.54
C MET A 80 -3.37 -7.36 -15.34
N TRP A 81 -4.62 -7.58 -14.96
CA TRP A 81 -5.52 -8.50 -15.63
C TRP A 81 -5.85 -8.05 -17.06
N TYR A 82 -6.18 -6.77 -17.24
CA TYR A 82 -6.51 -6.17 -18.54
C TYR A 82 -5.34 -6.26 -19.52
N TYR A 83 -4.16 -5.76 -19.14
CA TYR A 83 -2.99 -5.78 -20.03
C TYR A 83 -2.54 -7.20 -20.33
N ARG A 84 -2.54 -8.12 -19.36
CA ARG A 84 -2.16 -9.51 -19.64
C ARG A 84 -3.14 -10.20 -20.59
N LYS A 85 -4.44 -9.94 -20.48
CA LYS A 85 -5.46 -10.49 -21.37
C LYS A 85 -5.30 -9.95 -22.79
N HIS A 86 -5.21 -8.64 -22.95
CA HIS A 86 -5.13 -8.00 -24.27
C HIS A 86 -3.74 -8.07 -24.92
N SER A 87 -2.65 -8.23 -24.16
CA SER A 87 -1.33 -8.51 -24.72
C SER A 87 -1.17 -9.96 -25.20
N ALA A 88 -1.95 -10.90 -24.67
CA ALA A 88 -1.99 -12.28 -25.18
C ALA A 88 -2.76 -12.37 -26.51
N ASP A 89 -3.79 -11.54 -26.68
CA ASP A 89 -4.62 -11.51 -27.90
C ASP A 89 -3.97 -10.72 -29.06
N GLY A 90 -2.94 -9.90 -28.79
CA GLY A 90 -2.23 -9.08 -29.80
C GLY A 90 -0.88 -9.64 -30.27
N GLY A 91 -0.46 -10.80 -29.79
CA GLY A 91 0.83 -11.42 -30.10
C GLY A 91 0.81 -12.44 -31.25
N GLY A 92 -0.28 -12.48 -32.02
CA GLY A 92 -0.52 -13.50 -33.03
C GLY A 92 -1.40 -13.02 -34.18
N SER A 93 -1.13 -11.85 -34.75
CA SER A 93 -1.40 -11.64 -36.18
C SER A 93 -0.08 -11.72 -36.91
N SER A 94 0.21 -12.93 -37.37
CA SER A 94 1.05 -13.19 -38.54
C SER A 94 0.85 -12.10 -39.59
N VAL A 95 1.88 -11.29 -39.80
CA VAL A 95 2.17 -10.71 -41.12
C VAL A 95 3.51 -11.31 -41.53
N ASP A 96 3.44 -12.63 -41.76
CA ASP A 96 4.23 -13.28 -42.80
C ASP A 96 3.50 -13.01 -44.11
N GLY A 97 4.23 -12.47 -45.09
CA GLY A 97 3.82 -12.43 -46.49
C GLY A 97 3.16 -11.14 -46.95
N GLU A 98 3.97 -10.22 -47.47
CA GLU A 98 3.79 -9.68 -48.83
C GLU A 98 5.04 -8.85 -49.19
N ASP A 99 5.80 -9.44 -50.12
CA ASP A 99 6.63 -8.85 -51.19
C ASP A 99 7.80 -7.89 -50.86
#